data_AF-W1Y312-F1
#
_entry.id   AF-W1Y312-F1
#
_cell.length_a   1.000
_cell.length_b   1.000
_cell.length_c   1.000
_cell.angle_alpha   90.00
_cell.angle_beta   90.00
_cell.angle_gamma   90.00
#
_symmetry.space_group_name_H-M   'P 1'
#
loop_
_entity.id
_entity.type
_entity.pdbx_description
1 polymer ?
#
loop_
_entity_poly.entity_id
_entity_poly.type
_entity_poly.pdbx_seq_one_letter_code
_entity_poly.pdbx_strand_id
1 'polypeptide(L)'
;PIFDSGRLNANLDIAKAESNLSIASYNKAVVEAVNDVARAASQIQTLAEKNQHQAQIERDALRVVGLAQARFNAGIIAGSRVSEARIPALRERANGLLLQGQ
;
A
#
# COMPACT_ATOMS: atom_id res chain seq x y z
N PRO A 1 30.69 -55.84 8.47
CA PRO A 1 29.54 -56.79 8.43
C PRO A 1 28.78 -56.63 7.11
N ILE A 2 28.62 -57.71 6.32
CA ILE A 2 28.01 -57.70 4.97
C ILE A 2 26.46 -57.70 5.02
N PHE A 3 25.87 -58.04 6.16
CA PHE A 3 24.43 -58.00 6.39
C PHE A 3 24.09 -56.88 7.38
N ASP A 4 23.56 -55.76 6.86
CA ASP A 4 23.17 -54.57 7.64
C ASP A 4 21.64 -54.54 7.93
N SER A 5 20.97 -55.71 7.87
CA SER A 5 19.57 -55.99 8.25
C SER A 5 18.53 -54.88 7.97
N GLY A 6 18.58 -54.24 6.81
CA GLY A 6 17.64 -53.18 6.43
C GLY A 6 17.92 -51.81 7.09
N ARG A 7 18.89 -51.70 8.00
CA ARG A 7 19.32 -50.44 8.64
C ARG A 7 19.86 -49.45 7.61
N LEU A 8 20.61 -49.93 6.61
CA LEU A 8 21.08 -49.09 5.51
C LEU A 8 19.92 -48.50 4.70
N ASN A 9 18.88 -49.31 4.44
CA ASN A 9 17.70 -48.85 3.72
C ASN A 9 16.88 -47.87 4.56
N ALA A 10 16.69 -48.15 5.86
CA ALA A 10 16.01 -47.25 6.78
C ALA A 10 16.74 -45.89 6.92
N ASN A 11 18.07 -45.91 7.02
CA ASN A 11 18.89 -44.69 7.04
C ASN A 11 18.79 -43.91 5.73
N LEU A 12 18.74 -44.60 4.58
CA LEU A 12 18.52 -43.98 3.27
C LEU A 12 17.12 -43.34 3.19
N ASP A 13 16.09 -44.01 3.72
CA ASP A 13 14.72 -43.51 3.71
C ASP A 13 14.55 -42.28 4.61
N ILE A 14 15.20 -42.27 5.78
CA ILE A 14 15.27 -41.09 6.66
C ILE A 14 15.96 -39.93 5.92
N ALA A 15 17.13 -40.16 5.33
CA ALA A 15 17.86 -39.12 4.60
C ALA A 15 17.05 -38.57 3.40
N LYS A 16 16.32 -39.44 2.69
CA LYS A 16 15.40 -39.03 1.62
C LYS A 16 14.24 -38.20 2.16
N ALA A 17 13.63 -38.61 3.28
CA ALA A 17 12.53 -37.86 3.91
C ALA A 17 12.99 -36.47 4.38
N GLU A 18 14.16 -36.37 5.00
CA GLU A 18 14.77 -35.10 5.41
C GLU A 18 15.07 -34.21 4.20
N SER A 19 15.62 -34.77 3.12
CA SER A 19 15.84 -34.04 1.86
C SER A 19 14.52 -33.53 1.28
N ASN A 20 13.49 -34.37 1.23
CA ASN A 20 12.17 -33.97 0.73
C ASN A 20 11.56 -32.84 1.58
N LEU A 21 11.71 -32.91 2.91
CA LEU A 21 11.27 -31.86 3.82
C LEU A 21 12.02 -30.55 3.58
N SER A 22 13.34 -30.62 3.35
CA SER A 22 14.17 -29.45 3.04
C SER A 22 13.73 -28.78 1.75
N ILE A 23 13.51 -29.56 0.68
CA ILE A 23 13.00 -29.08 -0.60
C ILE A 23 11.61 -28.44 -0.44
N ALA A 24 10.71 -29.09 0.31
CA ALA A 24 9.37 -28.56 0.57
C ALA A 24 9.43 -27.23 1.34
N SER A 25 10.32 -27.14 2.33
CA SER A 25 10.52 -25.93 3.14
C SER A 25 11.10 -24.78 2.30
N TYR A 26 12.07 -25.09 1.43
CA TYR A 26 12.61 -24.13 0.47
C TYR A 26 11.52 -23.61 -0.48
N ASN A 27 10.77 -24.51 -1.11
CA ASN A 27 9.69 -24.14 -2.03
C ASN A 27 8.64 -23.27 -1.33
N LYS A 28 8.29 -23.60 -0.09
CA LYS A 28 7.39 -22.78 0.73
C LYS A 28 7.95 -21.38 0.94
N ALA A 29 9.20 -21.25 1.36
CA ALA A 29 9.84 -19.95 1.59
C ALA A 29 9.89 -19.09 0.32
N VAL A 30 10.18 -19.70 -0.84
CA VAL A 30 10.17 -19.00 -2.13
C VAL A 30 8.77 -18.50 -2.48
N VAL A 31 7.75 -19.35 -2.32
CA VAL A 31 6.36 -18.96 -2.60
C VAL A 31 5.89 -17.86 -1.65
N GLU A 32 6.24 -17.93 -0.36
CA GLU A 32 5.94 -16.89 0.62
C GLU A 32 6.57 -15.56 0.23
N ALA A 33 7.87 -15.55 -0.11
CA ALA A 33 8.57 -14.35 -0.55
C ALA A 33 7.93 -13.71 -1.80
N VAL A 34 7.56 -14.52 -2.80
CA VAL A 34 6.86 -14.03 -4.00
C VAL A 34 5.49 -13.45 -3.65
N ASN A 35 4.75 -14.10 -2.76
CA ASN A 35 3.46 -13.59 -2.30
C ASN A 35 3.60 -12.26 -1.54
N ASP A 36 4.64 -12.11 -0.72
CA ASP A 36 4.91 -10.87 0.00
C ASP A 36 5.26 -9.72 -0.95
N VAL A 37 6.08 -9.98 -1.98
CA VAL A 37 6.38 -9.00 -3.03
C VAL A 37 5.11 -8.62 -3.79
N ALA A 38 4.26 -9.59 -4.15
CA ALA A 38 3.00 -9.32 -4.85
C ALA A 38 2.04 -8.48 -3.99
N ARG A 39 1.93 -8.79 -2.69
CA ARG A 39 1.15 -7.98 -1.73
C ARG A 39 1.69 -6.56 -1.61
N ALA A 40 3.00 -6.40 -1.45
CA ALA A 40 3.64 -5.09 -1.36
C ALA A 40 3.42 -4.26 -2.65
N ALA A 41 3.56 -4.87 -3.82
CA ALA A 41 3.29 -4.21 -5.10
C ALA A 41 1.83 -3.75 -5.21
N SER A 42 0.86 -4.60 -4.83
CA SER A 42 -0.56 -4.23 -4.79
C SER A 42 -0.84 -3.08 -3.82
N GLN A 43 -0.16 -3.04 -2.66
CA GLN A 43 -0.30 -1.96 -1.69
C GLN A 43 0.25 -0.64 -2.23
N ILE A 44 1.41 -0.67 -2.88
CA ILE A 44 2.02 0.52 -3.52
C ILE A 44 1.11 1.06 -4.62
N GLN A 45 0.54 0.19 -5.47
CA GLN A 45 -0.40 0.62 -6.51
C GLN A 45 -1.63 1.29 -5.90
N THR A 46 -2.22 0.67 -4.88
CA THR A 46 -3.37 1.25 -4.16
C THR A 46 -3.04 2.62 -3.54
N LEU A 47 -1.84 2.77 -2.97
CA LEU A 47 -1.37 4.04 -2.41
C LEU A 47 -1.18 5.10 -3.49
N ALA A 48 -0.60 4.73 -4.64
CA ALA A 48 -0.44 5.64 -5.77
C ALA A 48 -1.79 6.15 -6.31
N GLU A 49 -2.77 5.26 -6.44
CA GLU A 49 -4.14 5.61 -6.85
C GLU A 49 -4.81 6.55 -5.83
N LYS A 50 -4.66 6.28 -4.52
CA LYS A 50 -5.14 7.18 -3.46
C LYS A 50 -4.48 8.55 -3.52
N ASN A 51 -3.17 8.62 -3.72
CA ASN A 51 -2.42 9.87 -3.83
C ASN A 51 -2.87 10.69 -5.04
N GLN A 52 -3.07 10.04 -6.19
CA GLN A 52 -3.58 10.70 -7.39
C GLN A 52 -5.00 11.27 -7.16
N HIS A 53 -5.88 10.49 -6.51
CA HIS A 53 -7.23 10.94 -6.19
C HIS A 53 -7.22 12.12 -5.20
N GLN A 54 -6.39 12.05 -4.15
CA GLN A 54 -6.24 13.14 -3.18
C GLN A 54 -5.73 14.43 -3.84
N ALA A 55 -4.76 14.32 -4.76
CA ALA A 55 -4.26 15.47 -5.51
C ALA A 55 -5.34 16.09 -6.43
N GLN A 56 -6.32 15.31 -6.89
CA GLN A 56 -7.48 15.83 -7.61
C GLN A 56 -8.43 16.58 -6.66
N ILE A 57 -8.74 15.99 -5.50
CA ILE A 57 -9.59 16.61 -4.47
C ILE A 57 -9.02 17.96 -4.02
N GLU A 58 -7.72 18.04 -3.74
CA GLU A 58 -7.07 19.29 -3.33
C GLU A 58 -7.21 20.38 -4.41
N ARG A 59 -6.97 20.03 -5.68
CA ARG A 59 -7.14 20.96 -6.81
C ARG A 59 -8.58 21.46 -6.93
N ASP A 60 -9.56 20.57 -6.72
CA ASP A 60 -10.97 20.93 -6.78
C ASP A 60 -11.36 21.86 -5.63
N ALA A 61 -10.89 21.58 -4.41
CA ALA A 61 -11.13 22.44 -3.25
C ALA A 61 -10.51 23.83 -3.43
N LEU A 62 -9.30 23.92 -3.98
CA LEU A 62 -8.66 25.20 -4.32
C LEU A 62 -9.45 25.98 -5.38
N ARG A 63 -10.03 25.29 -6.38
CA ARG A 63 -10.88 25.92 -7.39
C ARG A 63 -12.13 26.56 -6.77
N VAL A 64 -12.76 25.89 -5.80
CA VAL A 64 -13.91 26.42 -5.07
C VAL A 64 -13.53 27.69 -4.29
N VAL A 65 -12.38 27.69 -3.61
CA VAL A 65 -11.86 28.89 -2.93
C VAL A 65 -11.61 30.02 -3.92
N GLY A 66 -10.98 29.74 -5.06
CA GLY A 66 -10.73 30.73 -6.12
C GLY A 66 -12.02 31.35 -6.65
N LEU A 67 -13.05 30.54 -6.87
CA LEU A 67 -14.38 31.02 -7.29
C LEU A 67 -15.03 31.90 -6.21
N ALA A 68 -14.98 31.49 -4.94
CA ALA A 68 -15.50 32.29 -3.84
C ALA A 68 -14.76 33.64 -3.73
N GLN A 69 -13.44 33.64 -3.90
CA GLN A 69 -12.63 34.85 -3.90
C GLN A 69 -13.00 35.78 -5.06
N ALA A 70 -13.19 35.26 -6.27
CA ALA A 70 -13.62 36.04 -7.43
C ALA A 70 -14.99 36.69 -7.20
N ARG A 71 -15.95 35.94 -6.65
CA ARG A 71 -17.28 36.46 -6.30
C ARG A 71 -17.23 37.52 -5.21
N PHE A 72 -16.38 37.36 -4.21
CA PHE A 72 -16.16 38.37 -3.17
C PHE A 72 -15.58 39.66 -3.76
N ASN A 73 -14.55 39.55 -4.60
CA ASN A 73 -13.93 40.70 -5.26
C ASN A 73 -14.93 41.47 -6.16
N ALA A 74 -15.89 40.74 -6.74
CA ALA A 74 -17.00 41.32 -7.50
C ALA A 74 -18.14 41.87 -6.61
N GLY A 75 -18.03 41.80 -5.28
CA GLY A 75 -19.06 42.26 -4.34
C GLY A 75 -20.31 41.36 -4.24
N ILE A 76 -20.27 40.15 -4.81
CA ILE A 76 -21.42 39.25 -4.91
C ILE A 76 -21.66 38.48 -3.59
N ILE A 77 -20.60 38.16 -2.85
CA ILE A 77 -20.67 37.43 -1.57
C ILE A 77 -19.85 38.15 -0.50
N ALA A 78 -20.17 37.89 0.77
CA ALA A 78 -19.40 38.39 1.90
C ALA A 78 -18.07 37.63 2.09
N GLY A 79 -17.10 38.27 2.74
CA GLY A 79 -15.79 37.66 3.02
C GLY A 79 -15.87 36.40 3.89
N SER A 80 -16.87 36.30 4.77
CA SER A 80 -17.14 35.09 5.55
C SER A 80 -17.40 33.86 4.68
N ARG A 81 -18.05 34.02 3.52
CA ARG A 81 -18.30 32.93 2.55
C ARG A 81 -17.00 32.44 1.91
N VAL A 82 -16.00 33.32 1.74
CA VAL A 82 -14.67 32.92 1.27
C VAL A 82 -13.94 32.13 2.35
N SER A 83 -14.04 32.57 3.60
CA SER A 83 -13.45 31.84 4.74
C SER A 83 -14.09 30.45 4.92
N GLU A 84 -15.41 30.34 4.80
CA GLU A 84 -16.14 29.06 4.79
C GLU A 84 -15.61 28.13 3.68
N ALA A 85 -15.39 28.66 2.47
CA ALA A 85 -14.85 27.88 1.35
C ALA A 85 -13.40 27.40 1.58
N ARG A 86 -12.61 28.09 2.40
CA ARG A 86 -11.22 27.71 2.70
C ARG A 86 -11.10 26.55 3.69
N ILE A 87 -12.08 26.37 4.58
CA ILE A 87 -12.07 25.29 5.58
C ILE A 87 -11.89 23.90 4.95
N PRO A 88 -12.71 23.48 3.95
CA PRO A 88 -12.52 22.18 3.32
C PRO A 88 -11.17 22.09 2.60
N ALA A 89 -10.72 23.13 1.91
CA ALA A 89 -9.42 23.12 1.22
C ALA A 89 -8.23 22.90 2.18
N LEU A 90 -8.28 23.50 3.38
CA LEU A 90 -7.25 23.29 4.41
C LEU A 90 -7.27 21.85 4.95
N ARG A 91 -8.46 21.28 5.14
CA ARG A 91 -8.61 19.88 5.57
C ARG A 91 -8.03 18.92 4.53
N GLU A 92 -8.32 19.13 3.26
CA GLU A 92 -7.79 18.28 2.19
C GLU A 92 -6.28 18.38 2.04
N ARG A 93 -5.71 19.58 2.25
CA ARG A 93 -4.26 19.75 2.29
C ARG A 93 -3.62 19.03 3.47
N ALA A 94 -4.25 19.05 4.65
CA ALA A 94 -3.77 18.29 5.80
C ALA A 94 -3.81 16.77 5.54
N ASN A 95 -4.88 16.27 4.93
CA ASN A 95 -5.01 14.87 4.54
C ASN A 95 -3.91 14.47 3.53
N GLY A 96 -3.63 15.32 2.54
CA GLY A 96 -2.55 15.10 1.58
C GLY A 96 -1.17 14.97 2.23
N LEU A 97 -0.86 15.80 3.24
CA LEU A 97 0.39 15.72 3.99
C LEU A 97 0.50 14.42 4.82
N LEU A 98 -0.60 13.95 5.40
CA LEU A 98 -0.62 12.66 6.11
C LEU A 98 -0.39 11.48 5.17
N LEU A 99 -0.96 11.53 3.96
CA LEU A 99 -0.77 10.51 2.92
C LEU A 99 0.66 10.46 2.37
N GLN A 100 1.36 11.59 2.31
CA GLN A 100 2.77 11.66 1.91
C GLN A 100 3.73 11.11 2.99
N GLY A 101 3.28 11.03 4.24
CA GLY A 101 4.07 10.51 5.37
C GLY A 101 3.92 9.01 5.62
N GLN A 102 3.09 8.31 4.84
CA GLN A 102 2.87 6.85 4.89
C GLN A 102 3.67 6.14 3.80
#